data_AF-A0A553DBX0-F1
#
_entry.id   AF-A0A553DBX0-F1
#
_cell.length_a   1.000
_cell.length_b   1.000
_cell.length_c   1.000
_cell.angle_alpha   90.00
_cell.angle_beta   90.00
_cell.angle_gamma   90.00
#
_symmetry.space_group_name_H-M   'P 1'
#
loop_
_entity.id
_entity.type
_entity.pdbx_description
1 polymer ?
#
loop_
_entity_poly.entity_id
_entity_poly.type
_entity_poly.pdbx_seq_one_letter_code
_entity_poly.pdbx_strand_id
1 'polypeptide(L)'
;MKFIFKRNSKNSPAETYDFRDNLLKRFDEANLRLQYRCANWLERKTAHLSRQSWIVILFCFTIFTGGCSIYIMVNSFSANTTKSITITPISKPTNVVPFENETMQQNATISKTEFERIVRFREYMDSLGRSPTGKKRYDSIAQYRPGLLDSLTIVEHYYHSQFKK
;
A
#
# COMPACT_ATOMS: atom_id res chain seq x y z
N MET A 1 -19.82 29.24 -38.92
CA MET A 1 -19.03 27.99 -39.04
C MET A 1 -19.01 27.29 -37.69
N LYS A 2 -19.65 26.12 -37.57
CA LYS A 2 -19.62 25.30 -36.36
C LYS A 2 -18.47 24.29 -36.48
N PHE A 3 -17.45 24.41 -35.65
CA PHE A 3 -16.41 23.39 -35.52
C PHE A 3 -16.85 22.35 -34.49
N ILE A 4 -17.06 21.11 -34.93
CA ILE A 4 -17.35 19.97 -34.05
C ILE A 4 -16.01 19.32 -33.70
N PHE A 5 -15.59 19.50 -32.45
CA PHE A 5 -14.39 18.88 -31.91
C PHE A 5 -14.70 17.40 -31.60
N LYS A 6 -14.27 16.49 -32.49
CA LYS A 6 -14.37 15.04 -32.30
C LYS A 6 -13.29 14.58 -31.32
N ARG A 7 -13.63 14.49 -30.03
CA ARG A 7 -12.78 13.91 -28.99
C ARG A 7 -12.73 12.39 -29.13
N ASN A 8 -11.59 11.87 -29.60
CA ASN A 8 -11.31 10.43 -29.67
C ASN A 8 -10.96 9.91 -28.26
N SER A 9 -11.94 9.43 -27.49
CA SER A 9 -11.70 8.68 -26.24
C SER A 9 -11.68 7.17 -26.52
N LYS A 10 -10.65 6.69 -27.22
CA LYS A 10 -10.29 5.27 -27.18
C LYS A 10 -9.34 5.06 -26.01
N ASN A 11 -9.90 4.80 -24.84
CA ASN A 11 -9.29 4.09 -23.72
C ASN A 11 -10.46 3.58 -22.87
N SER A 12 -11.19 2.60 -23.41
CA SER A 12 -12.28 1.94 -22.69
C SER A 12 -11.67 1.05 -21.60
N PRO A 13 -12.02 1.25 -20.31
CA PRO A 13 -11.49 0.43 -19.22
C PRO A 13 -11.84 -1.06 -19.35
N ALA A 14 -12.90 -1.39 -20.11
CA ALA A 14 -13.36 -2.76 -20.32
C ALA A 14 -12.31 -3.68 -20.96
N GLU A 15 -11.51 -3.20 -21.92
CA GLU A 15 -10.50 -4.04 -22.58
C GLU A 15 -9.28 -4.32 -21.69
N THR A 16 -8.94 -3.40 -20.78
CA THR A 16 -7.83 -3.59 -19.83
C THR A 16 -8.19 -4.61 -18.75
N TYR A 17 -9.45 -4.68 -18.31
CA TYR A 17 -9.91 -5.70 -17.35
C TYR A 17 -9.94 -7.09 -17.99
N ASP A 18 -10.41 -7.20 -19.25
CA ASP A 18 -10.49 -8.46 -20.01
C ASP A 18 -9.11 -8.99 -20.47
N PHE A 19 -8.10 -8.13 -20.60
CA PHE A 19 -6.74 -8.61 -20.84
C PHE A 19 -6.10 -9.17 -19.55
N ARG A 20 -6.34 -8.51 -18.42
CA ARG A 20 -5.75 -8.87 -17.12
C ARG A 20 -6.31 -10.17 -16.57
N ASP A 21 -7.62 -10.36 -16.63
CA ASP A 21 -8.24 -11.60 -16.15
C ASP A 21 -7.83 -12.81 -17.01
N ASN A 22 -7.69 -12.64 -18.33
CA ASN A 22 -7.19 -13.68 -19.23
C ASN A 22 -5.71 -14.02 -18.96
N LEU A 23 -4.89 -13.05 -18.59
CA LEU A 23 -3.53 -13.31 -18.12
C LEU A 23 -3.51 -14.05 -16.78
N LEU A 24 -4.33 -13.62 -15.81
CA LEU A 24 -4.42 -14.27 -14.50
C LEU A 24 -4.90 -15.72 -14.64
N LYS A 25 -5.94 -15.96 -15.45
CA LYS A 25 -6.42 -17.32 -15.76
C LYS A 25 -5.31 -18.19 -16.36
N ARG A 26 -4.50 -17.64 -17.27
CA ARG A 26 -3.34 -18.36 -17.85
C ARG A 26 -2.23 -18.64 -16.82
N PHE A 27 -1.98 -17.70 -15.90
CA PHE A 27 -1.04 -17.91 -14.81
C PHE A 27 -1.52 -18.98 -13.83
N ASP A 28 -2.80 -18.95 -13.47
CA ASP A 28 -3.40 -19.96 -12.61
C ASP A 28 -3.37 -21.34 -13.25
N GLU A 29 -3.68 -21.42 -14.55
CA GLU A 29 -3.59 -22.68 -15.29
C GLU A 29 -2.14 -23.19 -15.40
N ALA A 30 -1.17 -22.30 -15.65
CA ALA A 30 0.24 -22.65 -15.67
C ALA A 30 0.76 -23.10 -14.30
N ASN A 31 0.32 -22.43 -13.22
CA ASN A 31 0.66 -22.77 -11.85
C ASN A 31 0.09 -24.14 -11.47
N LEU A 32 -1.18 -24.41 -11.80
CA LEU A 32 -1.80 -25.71 -11.60
C LEU A 32 -1.08 -26.82 -12.38
N ARG A 33 -0.72 -26.58 -13.65
CA ARG A 33 0.06 -27.54 -14.45
C ARG A 33 1.43 -27.81 -13.83
N LEU A 34 2.09 -26.78 -13.30
CA LEU A 34 3.36 -26.93 -12.61
C LEU A 34 3.19 -27.73 -11.32
N GLN A 35 2.16 -27.46 -10.53
CA GLN A 35 1.86 -28.20 -9.31
C GLN A 35 1.60 -29.69 -9.61
N TYR A 36 0.78 -30.00 -10.61
CA TYR A 36 0.54 -31.38 -11.03
C TYR A 36 1.81 -32.07 -11.52
N ARG A 37 2.65 -31.37 -12.29
CA ARG A 37 3.92 -31.91 -12.79
C ARG A 37 4.91 -32.16 -11.65
N CYS A 38 4.97 -31.25 -10.67
CA CYS A 38 5.76 -31.41 -9.46
C CYS A 38 5.24 -32.57 -8.61
N ALA A 39 3.92 -32.70 -8.43
CA ALA A 39 3.32 -33.78 -7.68
C ALA A 39 3.63 -35.15 -8.33
N ASN A 40 3.42 -35.28 -9.63
CA ASN A 40 3.75 -36.51 -10.37
C ASN A 40 5.26 -36.81 -10.36
N TRP A 41 6.10 -35.78 -10.42
CA TRP A 41 7.56 -35.96 -10.33
C TRP A 41 7.99 -36.41 -8.93
N LEU A 42 7.43 -35.80 -7.89
CA LEU A 42 7.64 -36.19 -6.50
C LEU A 42 7.16 -37.62 -6.26
N GLU A 43 5.96 -37.97 -6.71
CA GLU A 43 5.39 -39.32 -6.61
C GLU A 43 6.31 -40.36 -7.26
N ARG A 44 6.79 -40.11 -8.48
CA ARG A 44 7.74 -41.04 -9.15
C ARG A 44 9.05 -41.18 -8.39
N LYS A 45 9.53 -40.10 -7.77
CA LYS A 45 10.77 -40.11 -6.98
C LYS A 45 10.57 -40.76 -5.60
N THR A 46 9.41 -40.62 -4.99
CA THR A 46 9.11 -41.17 -3.66
C THR A 46 8.54 -42.60 -3.70
N ALA A 47 7.96 -43.03 -4.82
CA ALA A 47 7.38 -44.37 -4.99
C ALA A 47 8.40 -45.51 -4.81
N HIS A 48 9.68 -45.26 -5.11
CA HIS A 48 10.76 -46.25 -4.95
C HIS A 48 11.53 -46.12 -3.63
N LEU A 49 11.13 -45.23 -2.72
CA LEU A 49 11.84 -45.03 -1.46
C LEU A 49 11.40 -46.06 -0.41
N SER A 50 12.37 -46.78 0.14
CA SER A 50 12.19 -47.67 1.29
C SER A 50 11.81 -46.87 2.54
N ARG A 51 11.11 -47.52 3.48
CA ARG A 51 10.72 -46.94 4.78
C ARG A 51 11.91 -46.36 5.55
N GLN A 52 13.10 -46.96 5.41
CA GLN A 52 14.33 -46.45 6.02
C GLN A 52 14.79 -45.12 5.39
N SER A 53 14.69 -44.98 4.06
CA SER A 53 15.03 -43.74 3.36
C SER A 53 14.11 -42.59 3.77
N TRP A 54 12.81 -42.85 3.97
CA TRP A 54 11.87 -41.85 4.49
C TRP A 54 12.24 -41.35 5.89
N ILE A 55 12.64 -42.25 6.79
CA ILE A 55 13.09 -41.89 8.13
C ILE A 55 14.35 -41.01 8.08
N VAL A 56 15.33 -41.37 7.24
CA VAL A 56 16.55 -40.58 7.07
C VAL A 56 16.24 -39.19 6.50
N ILE A 57 15.37 -39.10 5.50
CA ILE A 57 14.97 -37.82 4.90
C ILE A 57 14.28 -36.93 5.93
N LEU A 58 13.35 -37.47 6.71
CA LEU A 58 12.66 -36.72 7.76
C LEU A 58 13.64 -36.24 8.83
N PHE A 59 14.56 -37.09 9.24
CA PHE A 59 15.58 -36.73 10.22
C PHE A 59 16.49 -35.61 9.72
N CYS A 60 17.01 -35.73 8.50
CA CYS A 60 17.79 -34.68 7.85
C CYS A 60 16.99 -33.38 7.70
N PHE A 61 15.72 -33.45 7.29
CA PHE A 61 14.86 -32.27 7.16
C PHE A 61 14.65 -31.57 8.50
N THR A 62 14.44 -32.33 9.56
CA THR A 62 14.19 -31.81 10.91
C THR A 62 15.45 -31.16 11.49
N ILE A 63 16.62 -31.78 11.29
CA ILE A 63 17.90 -31.22 11.72
C ILE A 63 18.25 -29.98 10.92
N PHE A 64 18.07 -29.99 9.60
CA PHE A 64 18.42 -28.86 8.76
C PHE A 64 17.51 -27.66 9.06
N THR A 65 16.19 -27.89 9.10
CA THR A 65 15.22 -26.83 9.39
C THR A 65 15.36 -26.33 10.81
N GLY A 66 15.39 -27.24 11.80
CA GLY A 66 15.58 -26.90 13.21
C GLY A 66 16.92 -26.20 13.45
N GLY A 67 18.00 -26.69 12.84
CA GLY A 67 19.33 -26.10 12.90
C GLY A 67 19.37 -24.70 12.30
N CYS A 68 18.77 -24.48 11.13
CA CYS A 68 18.65 -23.14 10.54
C CYS A 68 17.81 -22.20 11.42
N SER A 69 16.69 -22.66 11.97
CA SER A 69 15.86 -21.85 12.87
C SER A 69 16.60 -21.47 14.15
N ILE A 70 17.27 -22.43 14.79
CA ILE A 70 18.09 -22.18 15.98
C ILE A 70 19.26 -21.25 15.62
N TYR A 71 19.92 -21.46 14.49
CA TYR A 71 20.99 -20.58 14.01
C TYR A 71 20.52 -19.15 13.83
N ILE A 72 19.37 -18.93 13.18
CA ILE A 72 18.79 -17.59 13.01
C ILE A 72 18.41 -16.98 14.35
N MET A 73 17.82 -17.78 15.24
CA MET A 73 17.41 -17.32 16.57
C MET A 73 18.61 -16.89 17.41
N VAL A 74 19.64 -17.75 17.50
CA VAL A 74 20.88 -17.43 18.21
C VAL A 74 21.61 -16.27 17.55
N ASN A 75 21.67 -16.21 16.21
CA ASN A 75 22.25 -15.07 15.51
C ASN A 75 21.47 -13.78 15.76
N SER A 76 20.15 -13.84 15.94
CA SER A 76 19.33 -12.67 16.29
C SER A 76 19.54 -12.20 17.73
N PHE A 77 19.79 -13.10 18.67
CA PHE A 77 20.05 -12.75 20.07
C PHE A 77 21.53 -12.43 20.35
N SER A 78 22.46 -13.03 19.61
CA SER A 78 23.90 -12.86 19.76
C SER A 78 24.45 -11.71 18.91
N ALA A 79 23.78 -11.36 17.80
CA ALA A 79 24.03 -10.11 17.10
C ALA A 79 23.43 -8.93 17.90
N ASN A 80 24.06 -8.62 19.03
CA ASN A 80 24.04 -7.32 19.68
C ASN A 80 24.65 -6.23 18.78
N THR A 81 25.07 -6.57 17.56
CA THR A 81 25.27 -5.62 16.50
C THR A 81 23.90 -5.08 16.13
N THR A 82 23.60 -3.90 16.65
CA THR A 82 22.88 -2.85 15.94
C THR A 82 23.12 -3.01 14.44
N LYS A 83 22.29 -3.82 13.77
CA LYS A 83 22.07 -3.71 12.34
C LYS A 83 21.27 -2.43 12.21
N SER A 84 21.99 -1.31 12.41
CA SER A 84 21.72 -0.02 11.83
C SER A 84 21.16 -0.35 10.46
N ILE A 85 19.85 -0.19 10.35
CA ILE A 85 19.14 -0.20 9.09
C ILE A 85 20.00 0.69 8.22
N THR A 86 20.73 0.10 7.27
CA THR A 86 21.55 0.90 6.36
C THR A 86 20.53 1.63 5.53
N ILE A 87 20.23 2.86 5.95
CA ILE A 87 19.40 3.81 5.22
C ILE A 87 20.12 3.96 3.90
N THR A 88 19.68 3.21 2.89
CA THR A 88 20.16 3.41 1.53
C THR A 88 19.69 4.81 1.15
N PRO A 89 20.60 5.75 0.86
CA PRO A 89 20.19 7.08 0.48
C PRO A 89 19.41 6.94 -0.83
N ILE A 90 18.12 7.24 -0.79
CA ILE A 90 17.29 7.33 -1.98
C ILE A 90 17.86 8.48 -2.81
N SER A 91 18.49 8.15 -3.93
CA SER A 91 18.95 9.14 -4.91
C SER A 91 17.72 9.82 -5.50
N LYS A 92 17.47 11.06 -5.07
CA LYS A 92 16.37 11.88 -5.57
C LYS A 92 16.77 12.42 -6.95
N PRO A 93 15.94 12.29 -8.00
CA PRO A 93 16.26 12.87 -9.29
C PRO A 93 16.34 14.39 -9.19
N THR A 94 17.37 14.98 -9.78
CA THR A 94 17.73 16.43 -9.74
C THR A 94 16.63 17.39 -10.21
N ASN A 95 15.54 16.89 -10.81
CA ASN A 95 14.43 17.69 -11.32
C ASN A 95 13.12 17.46 -10.56
N VAL A 96 13.16 17.42 -9.23
CA VAL A 96 11.96 17.72 -8.43
C VAL A 96 11.99 19.18 -8.05
N VAL A 97 10.96 19.92 -8.47
CA VAL A 97 10.59 21.22 -7.89
C VAL A 97 10.72 21.08 -6.38
N PRO A 98 11.42 21.98 -5.66
CA PRO A 98 11.52 21.92 -4.22
C PRO A 98 10.10 22.00 -3.65
N PHE A 99 9.53 20.85 -3.33
CA PHE A 99 8.44 20.80 -2.38
C PHE A 99 9.14 21.10 -1.08
N GLU A 100 8.90 22.29 -0.53
CA GLU A 100 9.38 22.74 0.76
C GLU A 100 8.96 21.70 1.80
N ASN A 101 9.80 20.68 1.94
CA ASN A 101 9.70 19.63 2.91
C ASN A 101 10.27 20.22 4.19
N GLU A 102 9.52 21.18 4.73
CA GLU A 102 9.40 21.30 6.17
C GLU A 102 9.13 19.89 6.66
N THR A 103 10.13 19.31 7.31
CA THR A 103 9.95 18.18 8.20
C THR A 103 8.94 18.65 9.24
N MET A 104 7.64 18.54 8.93
CA MET A 104 6.58 18.62 9.89
C MET A 104 6.91 17.55 10.91
N GLN A 105 7.42 18.00 12.05
CA GLN A 105 7.72 17.15 13.18
C GLN A 105 6.50 16.27 13.39
N GLN A 106 6.69 14.96 13.35
CA GLN A 106 5.62 13.96 13.56
C GLN A 106 5.03 14.02 14.99
N ASN A 107 5.50 14.99 15.79
CA ASN A 107 5.00 15.38 17.10
C ASN A 107 4.25 16.72 17.06
N ALA A 108 3.59 17.04 15.94
CA ALA A 108 2.71 18.19 15.87
C ALA A 108 1.47 17.92 16.72
N THR A 109 1.59 18.13 18.03
CA THR A 109 0.46 18.39 18.91
C THR A 109 -0.26 19.58 18.30
N ILE A 110 -1.35 19.32 17.56
CA ILE A 110 -2.16 20.34 16.92
C ILE A 110 -2.51 21.37 17.99
N SER A 111 -2.06 22.61 17.80
CA SER A 111 -2.38 23.67 18.73
C SER A 111 -3.88 23.97 18.67
N LYS A 112 -4.48 24.34 19.79
CA LYS A 112 -5.90 24.72 19.85
C LYS A 112 -6.25 25.81 18.83
N THR A 113 -5.31 26.73 18.57
CA THR A 113 -5.49 27.82 17.59
C THR A 113 -5.53 27.32 16.14
N GLU A 114 -4.78 26.27 15.83
CA GLU A 114 -4.78 25.64 14.50
C GLU A 114 -6.06 24.85 14.27
N PHE A 115 -6.50 24.13 15.30
CA PHE A 115 -7.79 23.44 15.28
C PHE A 115 -8.97 24.41 15.08
N GLU A 116 -8.98 25.55 15.78
CA GLU A 116 -10.02 26.57 15.60
C GLU A 116 -10.04 27.13 14.17
N ARG A 117 -8.89 27.27 13.51
CA ARG A 117 -8.84 27.69 12.08
C ARG A 117 -9.47 26.65 11.17
N ILE A 118 -9.26 25.37 11.44
CA ILE A 118 -9.83 24.24 10.69
C ILE A 118 -11.35 24.22 10.86
N VAL A 119 -11.86 24.39 12.08
CA VAL A 119 -13.31 24.45 12.36
C VAL A 119 -13.95 25.64 11.64
N ARG A 120 -13.35 26.84 11.72
CA ARG A 120 -13.85 28.02 10.99
C ARG A 120 -13.85 27.83 9.48
N PHE A 121 -12.86 27.11 8.94
CA PHE A 121 -12.83 26.78 7.52
C PHE A 121 -13.99 25.87 7.13
N ARG A 122 -14.34 24.88 7.97
CA ARG A 122 -15.51 24.04 7.75
C ARG A 122 -16.82 24.84 7.78
N GLU A 123 -17.00 25.71 8.76
CA GLU A 123 -18.16 26.62 8.84
C GLU A 123 -18.26 27.53 7.61
N TYR A 124 -17.12 27.99 7.09
CA TYR A 124 -17.06 28.76 5.85
C TYR A 124 -17.52 27.94 4.64
N MET A 125 -17.05 26.69 4.50
CA MET A 125 -17.48 25.79 3.43
C MET A 125 -18.98 25.48 3.50
N ASP A 126 -19.52 25.25 4.70
CA ASP A 126 -20.96 25.04 4.91
C ASP A 126 -21.78 26.30 4.59
N SER A 127 -21.26 27.48 4.95
CA SER A 127 -21.89 28.76 4.62
C SER A 127 -21.92 29.02 3.11
N LEU A 128 -20.85 28.67 2.39
CA LEU A 128 -20.79 28.76 0.94
C LEU A 128 -21.82 27.85 0.27
N GLY A 129 -22.03 26.63 0.78
CA GLY A 129 -23.02 25.69 0.24
C GLY A 129 -24.48 26.14 0.41
N ARG A 130 -24.79 26.92 1.45
CA ARG A 130 -26.15 27.41 1.75
C ARG A 130 -26.58 28.60 0.89
N SER A 131 -25.64 29.38 0.38
CA SER A 131 -25.95 30.57 -0.44
C SER A 131 -25.98 30.22 -1.94
N PRO A 132 -27.00 30.64 -2.71
CA PRO A 132 -27.05 30.40 -4.15
C PRO A 132 -25.89 31.08 -4.91
N THR A 133 -25.36 32.18 -4.40
CA THR A 133 -24.16 32.85 -4.91
C THR A 133 -22.86 32.19 -4.44
N GLY A 134 -22.86 31.63 -3.23
CA GLY A 134 -21.71 30.91 -2.63
C GLY A 134 -21.48 29.53 -3.23
N LYS A 135 -22.53 28.87 -3.71
CA LYS A 135 -22.47 27.50 -4.26
C LYS A 135 -21.50 27.36 -5.42
N LYS A 136 -21.42 28.36 -6.30
CA LYS A 136 -20.45 28.38 -7.42
C LYS A 136 -18.99 28.30 -6.92
N ARG A 137 -18.68 29.01 -5.83
CA ARG A 137 -17.35 28.95 -5.21
C ARG A 137 -17.11 27.62 -4.52
N TYR A 138 -18.11 27.10 -3.80
CA TYR A 138 -18.05 25.78 -3.18
C TYR A 138 -17.73 24.68 -4.20
N ASP A 139 -18.49 24.63 -5.29
CA ASP A 139 -18.33 23.63 -6.35
C ASP A 139 -16.94 23.74 -7.01
N SER A 140 -16.42 24.97 -7.19
CA SER A 140 -15.08 25.20 -7.75
C SER A 140 -13.97 24.66 -6.84
N ILE A 141 -14.10 24.87 -5.53
CA ILE A 141 -13.13 24.38 -4.53
C ILE A 141 -13.20 22.84 -4.44
N ALA A 142 -14.41 22.29 -4.41
CA ALA A 142 -14.62 20.84 -4.35
C ALA A 142 -14.11 20.11 -5.61
N GLN A 143 -14.24 20.74 -6.78
CA GLN A 143 -13.71 20.19 -8.03
C GLN A 143 -12.18 20.20 -8.08
N TYR A 144 -11.54 21.26 -7.58
CA TYR A 144 -10.08 21.38 -7.62
C TYR A 144 -9.39 20.48 -6.58
N ARG A 145 -10.05 20.21 -5.44
CA ARG A 145 -9.53 19.33 -4.39
C ARG A 145 -10.59 18.32 -3.94
N PRO A 146 -10.77 17.21 -4.70
CA PRO A 146 -11.62 16.12 -4.25
C PRO A 146 -11.07 15.54 -2.93
N GLY A 147 -11.94 15.35 -1.94
CA GLY A 147 -11.57 14.79 -0.63
C GLY A 147 -11.14 15.81 0.43
N LEU A 148 -11.20 17.12 0.16
CA LEU A 148 -10.87 18.16 1.15
C LEU A 148 -11.73 18.05 2.43
N LEU A 149 -13.04 17.82 2.28
CA LEU A 149 -13.96 17.71 3.41
C LEU A 149 -13.72 16.44 4.25
N ASP A 150 -13.30 15.37 3.59
CA ASP A 150 -12.95 14.12 4.26
C ASP A 150 -11.65 14.29 5.07
N SER A 151 -10.66 14.96 4.48
CA SER A 151 -9.41 15.31 5.19
C SER A 151 -9.66 16.19 6.42
N LEU A 152 -10.56 17.17 6.35
CA LEU A 152 -10.96 17.97 7.52
C LEU A 152 -11.55 17.09 8.62
N THR A 153 -12.41 16.14 8.25
CA THR A 153 -13.06 15.22 9.19
C THR A 153 -12.03 14.32 9.88
N ILE A 154 -11.02 13.83 9.14
CA ILE A 154 -9.92 13.02 9.68
C ILE A 154 -9.12 13.83 10.71
N VAL A 155 -8.79 15.09 10.40
CA VAL A 155 -8.04 15.95 11.33
C VAL A 155 -8.84 16.23 12.60
N GLU A 156 -10.15 16.46 12.48
CA GLU A 156 -11.00 16.65 13.65
C GLU A 156 -11.06 15.41 14.54
N HIS A 157 -11.25 14.24 13.95
CA HIS A 157 -11.26 12.97 14.68
C HIS A 157 -9.92 12.73 15.38
N TYR A 158 -8.81 13.01 14.70
CA TYR A 158 -7.47 12.90 15.27
C TYR A 158 -7.28 13.83 16.47
N TYR A 159 -7.66 15.11 16.36
CA TYR A 159 -7.59 16.06 17.48
C TYR A 159 -8.38 15.57 18.69
N HIS A 160 -9.63 15.13 18.49
CA HIS A 160 -10.44 14.61 19.58
C HIS A 160 -9.85 13.36 20.23
N SER A 161 -9.23 12.45 19.46
CA SER A 161 -8.59 11.25 20.01
C SER A 161 -7.38 11.54 20.90
N GLN A 162 -6.66 12.63 20.62
CA GLN A 162 -5.46 13.03 21.37
C GLN A 162 -5.79 13.76 22.68
N PHE A 163 -6.88 14.54 22.71
CA PHE A 163 -7.22 15.40 23.85
C PHE A 163 -8.41 14.92 24.69
N LYS A 164 -9.19 13.93 24.23
CA LYS A 164 -10.30 13.35 24.99
C LYS A 164 -9.80 12.16 25.82
N LYS A 165 -9.25 12.45 27.00
CA LYS A 165 -9.22 11.52 28.15
C LYS A 165 -10.39 11.81 29.07
#